data_AF-A0A3M7QT03-F1
#
_entry.id   AF-A0A3M7QT03-F1
#
_cell.length_a   1.000
_cell.length_b   1.000
_cell.length_c   1.000
_cell.angle_alpha   90.00
_cell.angle_beta   90.00
_cell.angle_gamma   90.00
#
_symmetry.space_group_name_H-M   'P 1'
#
loop_
_entity.id
_entity.type
_entity.pdbx_description
1 polymer ?
#
loop_
_entity_poly.entity_id
_entity_poly.type
_entity_poly.pdbx_seq_one_letter_code
_entity_poly.pdbx_strand_id
1 'polypeptide(L)'
;MRNINFLPFSVVIVAAKCSFYRSRNIPLFRQGQQNQIFCYRKIMLIALRKLPSLLFLYDTSTYFFKNRRSNIEICYDIRIFQDMPLNLTQLFEIDYFEIFEQNCCEIFTQKKIRHLFVAHSNCQQKIVEIWYTGVRKISKMNPLTIMLLILLHIILLPMSSIFFIILPKSKPGRFMTLPCVKFISHFASYLIFVGMIVSSFFKFPIHENAHNFLDLFPRFNESFHKYTDRNDLSVHIDFENFFIRENKPTGLEITISVWIIGQTWHEIKQLMTYGIYDYFYSSTNTFNLCMNVLYLSSFGLKYHTMLVVSDYLQLIGNDEFWTKVDRLNSTDKFAQKEVYNVFYWLNSDRFYWQNLDPINLSEGLFAIANIFTFTRLCFYLSANQQLGPLQITLGKMINDILKFIVIFAVIFASFVFGLNNLYWYYNADVREAVEITRHYNSEDPEHPYSTKAEEAFGSLGRAFMTLFFALYTIGDSTDTLISPFENNLTVSIGYLLFGFFHIANITIMINMLIAMMTKSFEDIISNDFTLKRL
;
A
#
# COMPACT_ATOMS: atom_id res chain seq x y z
N MET A 1 -12.35 27.02 -31.25
CA MET A 1 -12.48 26.12 -30.08
C MET A 1 -12.15 24.69 -30.51
N ARG A 2 -10.86 24.32 -30.54
CA ARG A 2 -10.43 22.94 -30.79
C ARG A 2 -10.20 22.27 -29.44
N ASN A 3 -11.02 21.26 -29.11
CA ASN A 3 -10.76 20.32 -28.02
C ASN A 3 -9.49 19.55 -28.35
N ILE A 4 -8.35 20.04 -27.87
CA ILE A 4 -7.08 19.31 -27.91
C ILE A 4 -7.10 18.41 -26.68
N ASN A 5 -7.31 17.11 -26.92
CA ASN A 5 -7.22 16.06 -25.91
C ASN A 5 -5.76 15.95 -25.46
N PHE A 6 -5.40 16.71 -24.41
CA PHE A 6 -4.16 16.53 -23.69
C PHE A 6 -4.28 15.27 -22.83
N LEU A 7 -3.45 14.27 -23.14
CA LEU A 7 -3.20 13.16 -22.23
C LEU A 7 -2.60 13.72 -20.93
N PRO A 8 -3.07 13.32 -19.74
CA PRO A 8 -2.54 13.84 -18.49
C PRO A 8 -1.09 13.38 -18.27
N PHE A 9 -0.35 14.21 -17.55
CA PHE A 9 1.07 14.09 -17.18
C PHE A 9 1.49 12.72 -16.61
N SER A 10 0.52 11.98 -16.09
CA SER A 10 0.59 10.62 -15.55
C SER A 10 0.74 9.52 -16.60
N VAL A 11 0.10 9.64 -17.77
CA VAL A 11 0.25 8.68 -18.87
C VAL A 11 1.68 8.73 -19.40
N VAL A 12 2.35 9.89 -19.27
CA VAL A 12 3.77 10.06 -19.60
C VAL A 12 4.69 9.34 -18.62
N ILE A 13 4.38 9.30 -17.32
CA ILE A 13 5.19 8.56 -16.32
C ILE A 13 5.06 7.05 -16.56
N VAL A 14 3.85 6.58 -16.90
CA VAL A 14 3.61 5.17 -17.23
C VAL A 14 4.21 4.79 -18.59
N ALA A 15 4.10 5.66 -19.60
CA ALA A 15 4.74 5.48 -20.90
C ALA A 15 6.27 5.51 -20.83
N ALA A 16 6.85 6.35 -19.97
CA ALA A 16 8.29 6.40 -19.71
C ALA A 16 8.81 5.13 -19.04
N LYS A 17 8.05 4.57 -18.07
CA LYS A 17 8.35 3.25 -17.50
C LYS A 17 8.26 2.12 -18.54
N CYS A 18 7.35 2.21 -19.52
CA CYS A 18 7.19 1.20 -20.57
C CYS A 18 8.15 1.33 -21.77
N SER A 19 8.67 2.52 -22.09
CA SER A 19 9.60 2.73 -23.21
C SER A 19 11.05 2.36 -22.87
N PHE A 20 11.45 2.49 -21.61
CA PHE A 20 12.81 2.18 -21.13
C PHE A 20 13.19 0.69 -21.27
N TYR A 21 12.20 -0.21 -21.34
CA TYR A 21 12.43 -1.65 -21.54
C TYR A 21 12.84 -2.04 -22.97
N ARG A 22 12.80 -1.12 -23.95
CA ARG A 22 13.09 -1.44 -25.36
C ARG A 22 14.55 -1.22 -25.78
N SER A 23 15.37 -0.46 -25.04
CA SER A 23 16.70 -0.05 -25.55
C SER A 23 17.87 -1.00 -25.24
N ARG A 24 17.74 -1.98 -24.34
CA ARG A 24 18.91 -2.76 -23.88
C ARG A 24 19.18 -4.12 -24.58
N ASN A 25 18.42 -4.50 -25.61
CA ASN A 25 18.58 -5.79 -26.31
C ASN A 25 19.21 -5.66 -27.71
N ILE A 26 20.35 -4.97 -27.85
CA ILE A 26 21.18 -5.04 -29.06
C ILE A 26 22.66 -5.15 -28.64
N PRO A 27 23.32 -6.31 -28.80
CA PRO A 27 24.76 -6.43 -28.63
C PRO A 27 25.47 -6.04 -29.94
N LEU A 28 26.72 -5.57 -29.83
CA LEU A 28 27.66 -5.12 -30.88
C LEU A 28 27.60 -3.63 -31.21
N PHE A 29 28.55 -2.85 -30.66
CA PHE A 29 29.28 -1.75 -31.34
C PHE A 29 30.20 -1.06 -30.32
N ARG A 30 31.32 -1.70 -29.94
CA ARG A 30 32.26 -1.18 -28.91
C ARG A 30 33.57 -0.58 -29.44
N GLN A 31 33.76 -0.45 -30.76
CA GLN A 31 35.04 0.02 -31.33
C GLN A 31 34.98 1.31 -32.17
N GLY A 32 33.82 1.95 -32.33
CA GLY A 32 33.68 3.16 -33.16
C GLY A 32 33.66 4.51 -32.40
N GLN A 33 33.55 4.52 -31.07
CA GLN A 33 33.20 5.74 -30.32
C GLN A 33 34.35 6.75 -30.12
N GLN A 34 35.64 6.34 -30.19
CA GLN A 34 36.73 7.29 -29.91
C GLN A 34 36.94 8.35 -31.01
N ASN A 35 36.69 8.03 -32.28
CA ASN A 35 36.91 8.98 -33.37
C ASN A 35 35.74 9.95 -33.59
N GLN A 36 34.52 9.60 -33.14
CA GLN A 36 33.36 10.50 -33.24
C GLN A 36 33.39 11.60 -32.16
N ILE A 37 33.86 11.28 -30.95
CA ILE A 37 33.97 12.24 -29.83
C ILE A 37 34.89 13.42 -30.20
N PHE A 38 35.95 13.20 -30.97
CA PHE A 38 36.87 14.25 -31.41
C PHE A 38 36.26 15.22 -32.44
N CYS A 39 35.39 14.73 -33.33
CA CYS A 39 34.71 15.58 -34.31
C CYS A 39 33.67 16.50 -33.66
N TYR A 40 32.90 16.00 -32.68
CA TYR A 40 31.89 16.81 -31.99
C TYR A 40 32.50 17.90 -31.10
N ARG A 41 33.67 17.64 -30.50
CA ARG A 41 34.41 18.64 -29.72
C ARG A 41 34.88 19.84 -30.57
N LYS A 42 35.28 19.58 -31.83
CA LYS A 42 35.73 20.61 -32.78
C LYS A 42 34.55 21.45 -33.30
N ILE A 43 33.40 20.81 -33.56
CA ILE A 43 32.16 21.49 -33.99
C ILE A 43 31.60 22.36 -32.86
N MET A 44 31.61 21.88 -31.61
CA MET A 44 31.15 22.64 -30.44
C MET A 44 32.05 23.86 -30.16
N LEU A 45 33.37 23.74 -30.31
CA LEU A 45 34.31 24.86 -30.18
C LEU A 45 34.16 25.92 -31.29
N ILE A 46 33.79 25.51 -32.51
CA ILE A 46 33.50 26.44 -33.62
C ILE A 46 32.16 27.15 -33.39
N ALA A 47 31.17 26.47 -32.81
CA ALA A 47 29.89 27.07 -32.43
C ALA A 47 30.04 28.07 -31.27
N LEU A 48 30.83 27.72 -30.24
CA LEU A 48 31.11 28.59 -29.09
C LEU A 48 31.93 29.84 -29.45
N ARG A 49 32.81 29.78 -30.46
CA ARG A 49 33.58 30.95 -30.94
C ARG A 49 32.73 31.98 -31.71
N LYS A 50 31.53 31.62 -32.19
CA LYS A 50 30.65 32.50 -32.96
C LYS A 50 29.56 33.20 -32.14
N LEU A 51 29.54 33.01 -30.81
CA LEU A 51 28.55 33.60 -29.90
C LEU A 51 29.25 34.52 -28.88
N PRO A 52 29.38 35.84 -29.16
CA PRO A 52 29.98 36.80 -28.23
C PRO A 52 29.15 37.03 -26.95
N SER A 53 27.95 36.46 -26.85
CA SER A 53 26.96 36.71 -25.79
C SER A 53 27.03 35.76 -24.59
N LEU A 54 27.81 34.67 -24.65
CA LEU A 54 27.90 33.67 -23.57
C LEU A 54 28.99 33.97 -22.53
N LEU A 55 29.95 34.85 -22.84
CA LEU A 55 31.02 35.21 -21.89
C LEU A 55 30.52 36.12 -20.74
N PHE A 56 29.31 36.68 -20.85
CA PHE A 56 28.71 37.56 -19.85
C PHE A 56 27.97 36.82 -18.72
N LEU A 57 27.85 35.48 -18.80
CA LEU A 57 27.08 34.68 -17.83
C LEU A 57 27.88 34.19 -16.63
N TYR A 58 29.18 34.45 -16.55
CA TYR A 58 30.01 33.95 -15.46
C TYR A 58 29.97 34.81 -14.19
N ASP A 59 29.50 36.07 -14.26
CA ASP A 59 29.78 37.07 -13.21
C ASP A 59 28.58 37.63 -12.42
N THR A 60 27.37 37.05 -12.51
CA THR A 60 26.22 37.62 -11.78
C THR A 60 25.34 36.56 -11.11
N SER A 61 25.80 36.02 -10.00
CA SER A 61 25.02 35.13 -9.10
C SER A 61 23.94 35.85 -8.28
N THR A 62 23.87 37.18 -8.32
CA THR A 62 22.93 37.99 -7.52
C THR A 62 21.78 38.64 -8.30
N TYR A 63 21.78 38.59 -9.64
CA TYR A 63 20.72 39.20 -10.47
C TYR A 63 19.63 38.22 -10.96
N PHE A 64 19.77 36.92 -10.69
CA PHE A 64 18.91 35.85 -11.21
C PHE A 64 17.46 35.83 -10.68
N PHE A 65 17.14 36.63 -9.65
CA PHE A 65 15.80 36.64 -9.03
C PHE A 65 14.80 37.62 -9.67
N LYS A 66 15.23 38.55 -10.54
CA LYS A 66 14.38 39.69 -10.95
C LYS A 66 13.72 39.60 -12.34
N ASN A 67 14.13 38.68 -13.22
CA ASN A 67 13.56 38.57 -14.57
C ASN A 67 13.17 37.13 -14.94
N ARG A 68 11.98 36.70 -14.51
CA ARG A 68 11.35 35.44 -14.98
C ARG A 68 10.93 35.47 -16.46
N ARG A 69 10.83 36.65 -17.08
CA ARG A 69 10.31 36.83 -18.45
C ARG A 69 11.34 36.50 -19.56
N SER A 70 12.60 36.86 -19.38
CA SER A 70 13.63 36.72 -20.44
C SER A 70 14.17 35.30 -20.61
N ASN A 71 14.13 34.47 -19.56
CA ASN A 71 14.68 33.11 -19.61
C ASN A 71 13.78 32.11 -20.36
N ILE A 72 12.50 32.43 -20.55
CA ILE A 72 11.58 31.61 -21.33
C ILE A 72 11.67 31.98 -22.81
N GLU A 73 11.95 33.25 -23.14
CA GLU A 73 12.22 33.74 -24.50
C GLU A 73 13.43 33.04 -25.16
N ILE A 74 14.47 32.69 -24.40
CA ILE A 74 15.62 31.94 -24.95
C ILE A 74 15.24 30.48 -25.31
N CYS A 75 14.20 29.91 -24.68
CA CYS A 75 13.64 28.61 -25.06
C CYS A 75 12.64 28.71 -26.22
N TYR A 76 12.16 29.90 -26.60
CA TYR A 76 11.19 30.08 -27.70
C TYR A 76 11.84 30.15 -29.09
N ASP A 77 13.18 30.12 -29.21
CA ASP A 77 13.87 29.92 -30.50
C ASP A 77 13.79 28.46 -31.02
N ILE A 78 12.58 27.90 -30.93
CA ILE A 78 12.18 26.55 -31.38
C ILE A 78 12.19 26.44 -32.92
N ARG A 79 12.44 27.53 -33.67
CA ARG A 79 12.71 27.43 -35.12
C ARG A 79 13.96 26.62 -35.43
N ILE A 80 14.92 26.52 -34.50
CA ILE A 80 16.16 25.75 -34.70
C ILE A 80 15.92 24.23 -34.64
N PHE A 81 14.81 23.77 -34.03
CA PHE A 81 14.50 22.34 -33.91
C PHE A 81 13.53 21.81 -34.97
N GLN A 82 12.93 22.69 -35.78
CA GLN A 82 12.03 22.28 -36.87
C GLN A 82 12.78 21.66 -38.06
N ASP A 83 14.08 21.96 -38.21
CA ASP A 83 14.92 21.54 -39.33
C ASP A 83 15.95 20.44 -38.99
N MET A 84 15.94 19.91 -37.76
CA MET A 84 16.87 18.84 -37.36
C MET A 84 16.19 17.47 -37.49
N PRO A 85 16.62 16.61 -38.44
CA PRO A 85 16.17 15.22 -38.51
C PRO A 85 16.91 14.41 -37.45
N LEU A 86 16.79 14.77 -36.17
CA LEU A 86 17.34 13.98 -35.08
C LEU A 86 16.23 13.15 -34.45
N ASN A 87 16.35 11.85 -34.69
CA ASN A 87 15.63 10.79 -34.01
C ASN A 87 15.63 11.06 -32.50
N LEU A 88 14.45 11.34 -31.93
CA LEU A 88 14.25 11.52 -30.48
C LEU A 88 14.74 10.31 -29.67
N THR A 89 14.86 9.14 -30.30
CA THR A 89 15.49 7.93 -29.73
C THR A 89 16.95 8.14 -29.35
N GLN A 90 17.72 8.95 -30.08
CA GLN A 90 19.11 9.28 -29.71
C GLN A 90 19.19 10.32 -28.59
N LEU A 91 18.20 11.20 -28.42
CA LEU A 91 18.16 12.17 -27.32
C LEU A 91 17.81 11.53 -25.97
N PHE A 92 17.13 10.39 -25.97
CA PHE A 92 16.89 9.57 -24.78
C PHE A 92 18.05 8.62 -24.45
N GLU A 93 19.01 8.43 -25.38
CA GLU A 93 20.13 7.49 -25.24
C GLU A 93 21.43 8.14 -24.75
N ILE A 94 21.45 9.46 -24.57
CA ILE A 94 22.65 10.16 -24.12
C ILE A 94 22.47 10.61 -22.67
N ASP A 95 23.24 9.98 -21.79
CA ASP A 95 23.55 10.39 -20.42
C ASP A 95 24.29 11.74 -20.42
N TYR A 96 23.67 12.81 -20.92
CA TYR A 96 24.29 14.14 -21.04
C TYR A 96 24.22 14.98 -19.76
N PHE A 97 23.75 14.43 -18.64
CA PHE A 97 23.47 15.21 -17.42
C PHE A 97 24.20 14.75 -16.15
N GLU A 98 25.18 13.84 -16.27
CA GLU A 98 26.02 13.41 -15.13
C GLU A 98 27.20 14.38 -14.83
N ILE A 99 27.40 15.44 -15.61
CA ILE A 99 28.56 16.36 -15.45
C ILE A 99 28.20 17.64 -14.65
N PHE A 100 26.96 17.81 -14.18
CA PHE A 100 26.50 19.05 -13.53
C PHE A 100 25.93 18.82 -12.11
N GLU A 101 26.64 18.04 -11.29
CA GLU A 101 26.37 17.95 -9.84
C GLU A 101 27.29 18.88 -9.05
N GLN A 102 26.84 20.11 -8.81
CA GLN A 102 27.27 20.92 -7.66
C GLN A 102 26.26 22.05 -7.44
N ASN A 103 25.17 21.75 -6.71
CA ASN A 103 24.36 22.65 -5.84
C ASN A 103 22.90 22.18 -5.75
N CYS A 104 22.39 21.96 -4.53
CA CYS A 104 21.00 21.52 -4.27
C CYS A 104 19.93 22.47 -4.85
N CYS A 105 20.24 23.75 -5.06
CA CYS A 105 19.32 24.72 -5.63
C CYS A 105 19.16 24.53 -7.16
N GLU A 106 20.21 24.10 -7.86
CA GLU A 106 20.18 23.86 -9.31
C GLU A 106 19.33 22.64 -9.68
N ILE A 107 19.35 21.59 -8.85
CA ILE A 107 18.57 20.36 -9.04
C ILE A 107 17.06 20.63 -9.00
N PHE A 108 16.59 21.51 -8.11
CA PHE A 108 15.18 21.89 -8.03
C PHE A 108 14.72 22.68 -9.26
N THR A 109 15.55 23.62 -9.74
CA THR A 109 15.30 24.34 -10.99
C THR A 109 15.31 23.41 -12.20
N GLN A 110 16.24 22.44 -12.28
CA GLN A 110 16.31 21.46 -13.36
C GLN A 110 15.10 20.53 -13.38
N LYS A 111 14.63 20.03 -12.23
CA LYS A 111 13.38 19.23 -12.15
C LYS A 111 12.19 20.05 -12.65
N LYS A 112 12.06 21.31 -12.23
CA LYS A 112 10.95 22.19 -12.64
C LYS A 112 10.98 22.49 -14.14
N ILE A 113 12.14 22.82 -14.70
CA ILE A 113 12.35 23.07 -16.15
C ILE A 113 12.03 21.80 -16.96
N ARG A 114 12.43 20.62 -16.48
CA ARG A 114 12.10 19.34 -17.11
C ARG A 114 10.59 19.08 -17.16
N HIS A 115 9.85 19.37 -16.09
CA HIS A 115 8.40 19.19 -16.06
C HIS A 115 7.69 20.14 -17.05
N LEU A 116 8.16 21.38 -17.16
CA LEU A 116 7.71 22.38 -18.15
C LEU A 116 7.96 21.93 -19.60
N PHE A 117 9.17 21.47 -19.89
CA PHE A 117 9.53 20.98 -21.22
C PHE A 117 8.65 19.80 -21.65
N VAL A 118 8.45 18.82 -20.76
CA VAL A 118 7.60 17.66 -21.04
C VAL A 118 6.14 18.09 -21.23
N ALA A 119 5.65 19.06 -20.46
CA ALA A 119 4.28 19.58 -20.57
C ALA A 119 4.01 20.38 -21.87
N HIS A 120 5.05 20.79 -22.59
CA HIS A 120 4.91 21.60 -23.80
C HIS A 120 4.06 20.90 -24.87
N SER A 121 3.21 21.67 -25.56
CA SER A 121 2.21 21.15 -26.51
C SER A 121 2.82 20.30 -27.62
N ASN A 122 3.93 20.72 -28.21
CA ASN A 122 4.63 19.96 -29.26
C ASN A 122 5.19 18.63 -28.75
N CYS A 123 5.73 18.61 -27.52
CA CYS A 123 6.24 17.39 -26.88
C CYS A 123 5.09 16.44 -26.54
N GLN A 124 4.00 16.96 -26.00
CA GLN A 124 2.79 16.21 -25.68
C GLN A 124 2.16 15.59 -26.93
N GLN A 125 2.05 16.33 -28.04
CA GLN A 125 1.56 15.78 -29.31
C GLN A 125 2.39 14.60 -29.78
N LYS A 126 3.72 14.67 -29.66
CA LYS A 126 4.60 13.56 -30.03
C LYS A 126 4.42 12.34 -29.13
N ILE A 127 4.26 12.55 -27.82
CA ILE A 127 3.99 11.47 -26.87
C ILE A 127 2.65 10.80 -27.17
N VAL A 128 1.60 11.59 -27.44
CA VAL A 128 0.28 11.08 -27.86
C VAL A 128 0.40 10.25 -29.14
N GLU A 129 1.19 10.73 -30.10
CA GLU A 129 1.42 10.01 -31.35
C GLU A 129 2.05 8.64 -31.11
N ILE A 130 3.04 8.56 -30.22
CA ILE A 130 3.72 7.32 -29.82
C ILE A 130 2.75 6.40 -29.05
N TRP A 131 1.95 6.96 -28.14
CA TRP A 131 1.00 6.21 -27.32
C TRP A 131 -0.05 5.47 -28.16
N TYR A 132 -0.62 6.15 -29.16
CA TYR A 132 -1.63 5.58 -30.07
C TYR A 132 -1.06 4.94 -31.35
N THR A 133 0.24 4.63 -31.38
CA THR A 133 0.84 3.88 -32.50
C THR A 133 0.08 2.57 -32.74
N GLY A 134 -0.29 2.30 -33.99
CA GLY A 134 -1.06 1.08 -34.36
C GLY A 134 -2.55 1.08 -33.99
N VAL A 135 -3.02 2.01 -33.15
CA VAL A 135 -4.41 2.06 -32.64
C VAL A 135 -5.08 3.44 -32.77
N ARG A 136 -4.60 4.29 -33.70
CA ARG A 136 -5.13 5.65 -33.92
C ARG A 136 -6.64 5.72 -34.20
N LYS A 137 -7.25 4.63 -34.67
CA LYS A 137 -8.71 4.58 -34.87
C LYS A 137 -9.48 4.64 -33.55
N ILE A 138 -8.94 4.05 -32.47
CA ILE A 138 -9.59 3.96 -31.15
C ILE A 138 -9.82 5.35 -30.55
N SER A 139 -8.89 6.30 -30.73
CA SER A 139 -9.01 7.64 -30.17
C SER A 139 -10.15 8.47 -30.78
N LYS A 140 -10.75 8.02 -31.89
CA LYS A 140 -11.86 8.68 -32.59
C LYS A 140 -13.20 7.98 -32.40
N MET A 141 -13.23 6.86 -31.67
CA MET A 141 -14.45 6.07 -31.47
C MET A 141 -15.30 6.63 -30.32
N ASN A 142 -16.58 6.28 -30.32
CA ASN A 142 -17.48 6.63 -29.23
C ASN A 142 -17.01 5.97 -27.92
N PRO A 143 -17.17 6.65 -26.76
CA PRO A 143 -16.70 6.14 -25.48
C PRO A 143 -17.30 4.78 -25.11
N LEU A 144 -18.57 4.51 -25.48
CA LEU A 144 -19.21 3.22 -25.26
C LEU A 144 -18.56 2.08 -26.07
N THR A 145 -18.19 2.34 -27.32
CA THR A 145 -17.46 1.36 -28.14
C THR A 145 -16.07 1.10 -27.59
N ILE A 146 -15.38 2.14 -27.09
CA ILE A 146 -14.08 2.01 -26.42
C ILE A 146 -14.21 1.15 -25.17
N MET A 147 -15.24 1.39 -24.35
CA MET A 147 -15.51 0.61 -23.14
C MET A 147 -15.77 -0.87 -23.47
N LEU A 148 -16.60 -1.16 -24.47
CA LEU A 148 -16.85 -2.54 -24.93
C LEU A 148 -15.58 -3.22 -25.44
N LEU A 149 -14.72 -2.51 -26.18
CA LEU A 149 -13.44 -3.05 -26.65
C LEU A 149 -12.46 -3.33 -25.49
N ILE A 150 -12.45 -2.49 -24.46
CA ILE A 150 -11.63 -2.72 -23.25
C ILE A 150 -12.16 -3.95 -22.48
N LEU A 151 -13.48 -4.07 -22.31
CA LEU A 151 -14.10 -5.24 -21.67
C LEU A 151 -13.79 -6.52 -22.43
N LEU A 152 -13.89 -6.49 -23.76
CA LEU A 152 -13.51 -7.62 -24.61
C LEU A 152 -12.02 -7.98 -24.45
N HIS A 153 -11.14 -6.97 -24.38
CA HIS A 153 -9.70 -7.17 -24.16
C HIS A 153 -9.40 -7.77 -22.78
N ILE A 154 -10.13 -7.39 -21.72
CA ILE A 154 -10.01 -7.99 -20.38
C ILE A 154 -10.32 -9.49 -20.44
N ILE A 155 -11.42 -9.88 -21.09
CA ILE A 155 -11.85 -11.28 -21.21
C ILE A 155 -10.86 -12.10 -22.03
N LEU A 156 -10.31 -11.52 -23.11
CA LEU A 156 -9.35 -12.18 -24.00
C LEU A 156 -7.89 -12.10 -23.50
N LEU A 157 -7.63 -11.42 -22.38
CA LEU A 157 -6.29 -11.22 -21.82
C LEU A 157 -5.52 -12.53 -21.56
N PRO A 158 -6.07 -13.57 -20.91
CA PRO A 158 -5.32 -14.80 -20.64
C PRO A 158 -4.87 -15.48 -21.94
N MET A 159 -5.78 -15.60 -22.92
CA MET A 159 -5.46 -16.20 -24.21
C MET A 159 -4.42 -15.39 -24.97
N SER A 160 -4.60 -14.07 -25.07
CA SER A 160 -3.65 -13.19 -25.78
C SER A 160 -2.25 -13.16 -25.14
N SER A 161 -2.16 -13.28 -23.81
CA SER A 161 -0.88 -13.35 -23.09
C SER A 161 -0.14 -14.65 -23.38
N ILE A 162 -0.83 -15.79 -23.40
CA ILE A 162 -0.25 -17.10 -23.76
C ILE A 162 0.25 -17.06 -25.21
N PHE A 163 -0.56 -16.55 -26.15
CA PHE A 163 -0.15 -16.40 -27.55
C PHE A 163 1.08 -15.50 -27.71
N PHE A 164 1.21 -14.43 -26.91
CA PHE A 164 2.37 -13.56 -26.93
C PHE A 164 3.66 -14.29 -26.51
N ILE A 165 3.57 -15.18 -25.52
CA ILE A 165 4.71 -15.99 -25.04
C ILE A 165 5.16 -16.99 -26.11
N ILE A 166 4.22 -17.69 -26.75
CA ILE A 166 4.53 -18.74 -27.74
C ILE A 166 4.96 -18.12 -29.09
N LEU A 167 4.24 -17.11 -29.58
CA LEU A 167 4.42 -16.54 -30.91
C LEU A 167 4.55 -15.00 -30.87
N PRO A 168 5.67 -14.46 -30.34
CA PRO A 168 5.84 -13.02 -30.15
C PRO A 168 5.86 -12.23 -31.48
N LYS A 169 6.27 -12.86 -32.58
CA LYS A 169 6.38 -12.22 -33.91
C LYS A 169 5.05 -12.14 -34.67
N SER A 170 4.01 -12.80 -34.19
CA SER A 170 2.68 -12.84 -34.81
C SER A 170 1.98 -11.47 -34.81
N LYS A 171 0.94 -11.29 -35.63
CA LYS A 171 0.11 -10.07 -35.63
C LYS A 171 -0.47 -9.74 -34.23
N PRO A 172 -1.11 -10.69 -33.50
CA PRO A 172 -1.57 -10.42 -32.13
C PRO A 172 -0.41 -10.22 -31.14
N GLY A 173 0.72 -10.90 -31.34
CA GLY A 173 1.92 -10.68 -30.53
C GLY A 173 2.46 -9.24 -30.63
N ARG A 174 2.54 -8.71 -31.85
CA ARG A 174 2.92 -7.29 -32.09
C ARG A 174 1.90 -6.31 -31.51
N PHE A 175 0.61 -6.64 -31.52
CA PHE A 175 -0.43 -5.81 -30.92
C PHE A 175 -0.21 -5.62 -29.40
N MET A 176 0.19 -6.67 -28.69
CA MET A 176 0.53 -6.62 -27.26
C MET A 176 1.81 -5.81 -26.95
N THR A 177 2.65 -5.53 -27.96
CA THR A 177 3.85 -4.70 -27.77
C THR A 177 3.55 -3.20 -27.76
N LEU A 178 2.35 -2.78 -28.18
CA LEU A 178 1.95 -1.39 -28.26
C LEU A 178 1.80 -0.76 -26.87
N PRO A 179 2.27 0.48 -26.63
CA PRO A 179 2.27 1.09 -25.29
C PRO A 179 0.88 1.15 -24.63
N CYS A 180 -0.13 1.61 -25.36
CA CYS A 180 -1.50 1.70 -24.87
C CYS A 180 -2.07 0.31 -24.50
N VAL A 181 -1.83 -0.70 -25.34
CA VAL A 181 -2.30 -2.06 -25.09
C VAL A 181 -1.62 -2.67 -23.86
N LYS A 182 -0.30 -2.48 -23.70
CA LYS A 182 0.42 -2.90 -22.49
C LYS A 182 -0.19 -2.31 -21.23
N PHE A 183 -0.45 -1.00 -21.25
CA PHE A 183 -1.07 -0.32 -20.11
C PHE A 183 -2.44 -0.91 -19.78
N ILE A 184 -3.31 -1.06 -20.78
CA ILE A 184 -4.64 -1.64 -20.60
C ILE A 184 -4.54 -3.08 -20.09
N SER A 185 -3.60 -3.88 -20.60
CA SER A 185 -3.34 -5.25 -20.14
C SER A 185 -2.88 -5.31 -18.69
N HIS A 186 -1.99 -4.43 -18.26
CA HIS A 186 -1.56 -4.36 -16.85
C HIS A 186 -2.71 -3.93 -15.93
N PHE A 187 -3.49 -2.93 -16.36
CA PHE A 187 -4.66 -2.47 -15.62
C PHE A 187 -5.74 -3.57 -15.55
N ALA A 188 -6.00 -4.26 -16.65
CA ALA A 188 -6.92 -5.39 -16.74
C ALA A 188 -6.49 -6.54 -15.81
N SER A 189 -5.22 -6.93 -15.82
CA SER A 189 -4.68 -7.96 -14.92
C SER A 189 -4.87 -7.58 -13.45
N TYR A 190 -4.68 -6.30 -13.12
CA TYR A 190 -4.92 -5.79 -11.78
C TYR A 190 -6.41 -5.82 -11.39
N LEU A 191 -7.31 -5.47 -12.30
CA LEU A 191 -8.76 -5.59 -12.08
C LEU A 191 -9.22 -7.04 -11.91
N ILE A 192 -8.65 -7.97 -12.68
CA ILE A 192 -8.91 -9.41 -12.51
C ILE A 192 -8.46 -9.86 -11.11
N PHE A 193 -7.29 -9.41 -10.65
CA PHE A 193 -6.81 -9.70 -9.29
C PHE A 193 -7.75 -9.16 -8.20
N VAL A 194 -8.18 -7.90 -8.32
CA VAL A 194 -9.21 -7.33 -7.43
C VAL A 194 -10.50 -8.17 -7.48
N GLY A 195 -10.94 -8.59 -8.67
CA GLY A 195 -12.08 -9.47 -8.84
C GLY A 195 -11.92 -10.84 -8.17
N MET A 196 -10.73 -11.44 -8.20
CA MET A 196 -10.42 -12.69 -7.48
C MET A 196 -10.49 -12.50 -5.97
N ILE A 197 -9.96 -11.39 -5.44
CA ILE A 197 -10.09 -11.04 -4.02
C ILE A 197 -11.56 -10.86 -3.65
N VAL A 198 -12.34 -10.15 -4.47
CA VAL A 198 -13.77 -9.96 -4.24
C VAL A 198 -14.50 -11.30 -4.24
N SER A 199 -14.20 -12.18 -5.19
CA SER A 199 -14.75 -13.54 -5.24
C SER A 199 -14.34 -14.38 -4.02
N SER A 200 -13.18 -14.13 -3.42
CA SER A 200 -12.75 -14.83 -2.21
C SER A 200 -13.67 -14.54 -1.02
N PHE A 201 -14.25 -13.33 -0.93
CA PHE A 201 -15.23 -12.99 0.11
C PHE A 201 -16.59 -13.63 -0.13
N PHE A 202 -16.99 -13.80 -1.39
CA PHE A 202 -18.29 -14.40 -1.75
C PHE A 202 -18.31 -15.93 -1.72
N LYS A 203 -17.16 -16.57 -1.49
CA LYS A 203 -17.15 -17.97 -1.06
C LYS A 203 -17.72 -18.05 0.35
N PHE A 204 -19.03 -17.93 0.47
CA PHE A 204 -19.75 -18.44 1.63
C PHE A 204 -19.37 -19.91 1.78
N PRO A 205 -19.05 -20.37 3.00
CA PRO A 205 -18.64 -21.75 3.22
C PRO A 205 -19.86 -22.65 3.02
N ILE A 206 -20.08 -23.09 1.79
CA ILE A 206 -20.81 -24.34 1.59
C ILE A 206 -19.80 -25.40 2.01
N HIS A 207 -20.03 -25.99 3.18
CA HIS A 207 -19.26 -27.05 3.85
C HIS A 207 -19.13 -28.34 3.03
N GLU A 208 -18.94 -28.26 1.71
CA GLU A 208 -18.89 -29.45 0.84
C GLU A 208 -17.66 -30.34 1.12
N ASN A 209 -16.60 -29.80 1.74
CA ASN A 209 -15.36 -30.52 2.03
C ASN A 209 -14.94 -30.49 3.51
N ALA A 210 -15.80 -29.99 4.41
CA ALA A 210 -15.48 -29.96 5.84
C ALA A 210 -15.79 -31.34 6.44
N HIS A 211 -14.76 -32.18 6.57
CA HIS A 211 -14.89 -33.46 7.24
C HIS A 211 -14.72 -33.26 8.75
N ASN A 212 -15.64 -33.85 9.53
CA ASN A 212 -15.42 -33.95 10.95
C ASN A 212 -14.27 -34.90 11.24
N PHE A 213 -13.63 -34.72 12.39
CA PHE A 213 -12.52 -35.55 12.81
C PHE A 213 -12.88 -37.05 12.84
N LEU A 214 -14.01 -37.40 13.44
CA LEU A 214 -14.47 -38.78 13.57
C LEU A 214 -14.92 -39.41 12.24
N ASP A 215 -15.35 -38.59 11.28
CA ASP A 215 -15.70 -39.06 9.94
C ASP A 215 -14.44 -39.49 9.16
N LEU A 216 -13.32 -38.78 9.38
CA LEU A 216 -12.05 -39.07 8.73
C LEU A 216 -11.29 -40.23 9.42
N PHE A 217 -11.42 -40.33 10.75
CA PHE A 217 -10.71 -41.32 11.56
C PHE A 217 -11.65 -42.14 12.47
N PRO A 218 -12.61 -42.90 11.91
CA PRO A 218 -13.58 -43.64 12.71
C PRO A 218 -12.94 -44.75 13.55
N ARG A 219 -11.75 -45.24 13.15
CA ARG A 219 -11.02 -46.31 13.85
C ARG A 219 -10.49 -45.89 15.22
N PHE A 220 -10.26 -44.60 15.43
CA PHE A 220 -9.67 -44.08 16.67
C PHE A 220 -10.71 -43.44 17.60
N ASN A 221 -12.00 -43.65 17.31
CA ASN A 221 -13.12 -43.06 18.06
C ASN A 221 -13.05 -43.39 19.56
N GLU A 222 -12.82 -44.66 19.90
CA GLU A 222 -12.74 -45.10 21.30
C GLU A 222 -11.53 -44.47 22.02
N SER A 223 -10.35 -44.47 21.40
CA SER A 223 -9.15 -43.87 21.97
C SER A 223 -9.27 -42.33 22.12
N PHE A 224 -9.99 -41.68 21.19
CA PHE A 224 -10.29 -40.24 21.25
C PHE A 224 -11.21 -39.91 22.43
N HIS A 225 -12.33 -40.60 22.57
CA HIS A 225 -13.26 -40.39 23.70
C HIS A 225 -12.60 -40.71 25.05
N LYS A 226 -11.77 -41.75 25.09
CA LYS A 226 -11.00 -42.07 26.30
C LYS A 226 -10.00 -40.98 26.68
N TYR A 227 -9.46 -40.24 25.71
CA TYR A 227 -8.62 -39.08 25.98
C TYR A 227 -9.45 -37.88 26.48
N THR A 228 -10.59 -37.58 25.85
CA THR A 228 -11.47 -36.48 26.27
C THR A 228 -12.01 -36.69 27.68
N ASP A 229 -12.48 -37.90 27.99
CA ASP A 229 -13.12 -38.22 29.28
C ASP A 229 -12.14 -38.27 30.46
N ARG A 230 -10.84 -38.48 30.20
CA ARG A 230 -9.79 -38.57 31.23
C ARG A 230 -9.24 -37.22 31.67
N ASN A 231 -9.51 -36.16 30.92
CA ASN A 231 -8.88 -34.88 31.12
C ASN A 231 -9.71 -33.99 32.06
N ASP A 232 -9.55 -34.19 33.38
CA ASP A 232 -9.77 -33.14 34.40
C ASP A 232 -8.65 -32.07 34.28
N LEU A 233 -8.47 -31.51 33.09
CA LEU A 233 -7.56 -30.39 32.88
C LEU A 233 -8.30 -29.11 33.21
N SER A 234 -7.66 -28.23 33.98
CA SER A 234 -8.06 -26.85 34.32
C SER A 234 -8.25 -25.92 33.10
N VAL A 235 -8.38 -26.48 31.90
CA VAL A 235 -8.65 -25.86 30.62
C VAL A 235 -9.77 -26.69 30.00
N HIS A 236 -11.02 -26.40 30.40
CA HIS A 236 -12.23 -27.00 29.86
C HIS A 236 -12.30 -26.78 28.34
N ILE A 237 -11.84 -27.77 27.57
CA ILE A 237 -12.09 -27.84 26.14
C ILE A 237 -12.58 -29.26 25.88
N ASP A 238 -13.89 -29.42 25.97
CA ASP A 238 -14.57 -30.61 25.49
C ASP A 238 -14.45 -30.62 23.97
N PHE A 239 -13.40 -31.27 23.47
CA PHE A 239 -13.28 -31.55 22.03
C PHE A 239 -14.36 -32.57 21.67
N GLU A 240 -15.57 -32.10 21.39
CA GLU A 240 -16.55 -32.88 20.65
C GLU A 240 -16.04 -33.15 19.21
N ASN A 241 -16.84 -33.82 18.38
CA ASN A 241 -16.50 -34.09 16.99
C ASN A 241 -16.28 -32.79 16.20
N PHE A 242 -15.04 -32.29 16.18
CA PHE A 242 -14.69 -31.00 15.62
C PHE A 242 -14.33 -31.09 14.14
N PHE A 243 -14.46 -29.97 13.43
CA PHE A 243 -14.05 -29.86 12.03
C PHE A 243 -12.55 -29.65 11.91
N ILE A 244 -11.91 -30.38 10.99
CA ILE A 244 -10.47 -30.27 10.74
C ILE A 244 -10.16 -28.96 9.98
N ARG A 245 -9.10 -28.25 10.38
CA ARG A 245 -8.57 -27.07 9.66
C ARG A 245 -8.21 -27.41 8.20
N GLU A 246 -8.29 -26.41 7.33
CA GLU A 246 -7.89 -26.57 5.93
C GLU A 246 -6.44 -27.04 5.80
N ASN A 247 -6.23 -28.20 5.18
CA ASN A 247 -4.90 -28.80 4.97
C ASN A 247 -4.36 -28.63 3.55
N LYS A 248 -5.18 -28.11 2.62
CA LYS A 248 -4.85 -27.94 1.21
C LYS A 248 -5.39 -26.60 0.71
N PRO A 249 -4.62 -25.88 -0.14
CA PRO A 249 -5.07 -24.61 -0.67
C PRO A 249 -6.15 -24.79 -1.72
N THR A 250 -7.11 -23.87 -1.74
CA THR A 250 -8.16 -23.87 -2.77
C THR A 250 -7.59 -23.40 -4.12
N GLY A 251 -8.21 -23.81 -5.23
CA GLY A 251 -7.76 -23.36 -6.57
C GLY A 251 -7.73 -21.83 -6.74
N LEU A 252 -8.62 -21.11 -6.03
CA LEU A 252 -8.63 -19.65 -6.01
C LEU A 252 -7.42 -19.07 -5.27
N GLU A 253 -7.04 -19.65 -4.12
CA GLU A 253 -5.85 -19.24 -3.37
C GLU A 253 -4.55 -19.52 -4.12
N ILE A 254 -4.48 -20.64 -4.83
CA ILE A 254 -3.37 -20.94 -5.74
C ILE A 254 -3.29 -19.88 -6.84
N THR A 255 -4.42 -19.47 -7.41
CA THR A 255 -4.43 -18.45 -8.47
C THR A 255 -4.00 -17.08 -7.93
N ILE A 256 -4.48 -16.69 -6.74
CA ILE A 256 -4.11 -15.43 -6.08
C ILE A 256 -2.61 -15.44 -5.72
N SER A 257 -2.09 -16.52 -5.15
CA SER A 257 -0.68 -16.64 -4.78
C SER A 257 0.24 -16.56 -6.00
N VAL A 258 -0.10 -17.19 -7.12
CA VAL A 258 0.64 -17.06 -8.38
C VAL A 258 0.71 -15.60 -8.84
N TRP A 259 -0.40 -14.86 -8.73
CA TRP A 259 -0.42 -13.44 -9.06
C TRP A 259 0.49 -12.62 -8.13
N ILE A 260 0.43 -12.87 -6.81
CA ILE A 260 1.27 -12.19 -5.81
C ILE A 260 2.77 -12.43 -6.07
N ILE A 261 3.14 -13.68 -6.39
CA ILE A 261 4.52 -14.04 -6.75
C ILE A 261 4.95 -13.29 -8.02
N GLY A 262 4.08 -13.23 -9.04
CA GLY A 262 4.34 -12.49 -10.27
C GLY A 262 4.56 -10.99 -10.03
N GLN A 263 3.72 -10.38 -9.19
CA GLN A 263 3.84 -8.96 -8.83
C GLN A 263 5.09 -8.68 -7.99
N THR A 264 5.44 -9.59 -7.08
CA THR A 264 6.67 -9.52 -6.28
C THR A 264 7.90 -9.57 -7.18
N TRP A 265 7.93 -10.52 -8.11
CA TRP A 265 9.01 -10.65 -9.09
C TRP A 265 9.17 -9.40 -9.95
N HIS A 266 8.06 -8.79 -10.36
CA HIS A 266 8.08 -7.51 -11.08
C HIS A 266 8.70 -6.38 -10.24
N GLU A 267 8.32 -6.24 -8.96
CA GLU A 267 8.91 -5.22 -8.08
C GLU A 267 10.39 -5.46 -7.80
N ILE A 268 10.83 -6.72 -7.64
CA ILE A 268 12.25 -7.05 -7.48
C ILE A 268 13.03 -6.61 -8.72
N LYS A 269 12.54 -6.90 -9.93
CA LYS A 269 13.18 -6.42 -11.17
C LYS A 269 13.25 -4.91 -11.24
N GLN A 270 12.18 -4.24 -10.80
CA GLN A 270 12.13 -2.78 -10.74
C GLN A 270 13.20 -2.24 -9.79
N LEU A 271 13.30 -2.80 -8.58
CA LEU A 271 14.32 -2.44 -7.58
C LEU A 271 15.74 -2.64 -8.12
N MET A 272 16.00 -3.77 -8.79
CA MET A 272 17.30 -4.07 -9.40
C MET A 272 17.68 -3.12 -10.54
N THR A 273 16.69 -2.57 -11.25
CA THR A 273 16.94 -1.68 -12.40
C THR A 273 17.19 -0.24 -11.97
N TYR A 274 16.41 0.28 -11.01
CA TYR A 274 16.51 1.66 -10.54
C TYR A 274 17.51 1.85 -9.38
N GLY A 275 17.86 0.78 -8.66
CA GLY A 275 18.61 0.88 -7.41
C GLY A 275 17.70 1.25 -6.22
N ILE A 276 18.22 1.01 -5.02
CA ILE A 276 17.44 1.11 -3.76
C ILE A 276 16.99 2.55 -3.50
N TYR A 277 17.90 3.53 -3.65
CA TYR A 277 17.63 4.93 -3.32
C TYR A 277 16.50 5.52 -4.19
N ASP A 278 16.61 5.40 -5.51
CA ASP A 278 15.60 5.93 -6.44
C ASP A 278 14.27 5.17 -6.35
N TYR A 279 14.31 3.89 -5.96
CA TYR A 279 13.09 3.12 -5.76
C TYR A 279 12.25 3.69 -4.61
N PHE A 280 12.86 3.89 -3.43
CA PHE A 280 12.18 4.39 -2.22
C PHE A 280 11.83 5.88 -2.27
N TYR A 281 12.49 6.65 -3.14
CA TYR A 281 12.12 8.06 -3.37
C TYR A 281 10.69 8.21 -3.92
N SER A 282 10.18 7.20 -4.62
CA SER A 282 8.81 7.21 -5.16
C SER A 282 7.82 6.60 -4.17
N SER A 283 6.89 7.42 -3.65
CA SER A 283 5.85 7.00 -2.71
C SER A 283 4.99 5.84 -3.23
N THR A 284 4.73 5.81 -4.54
CA THR A 284 3.96 4.73 -5.20
C THR A 284 4.69 3.39 -5.16
N ASN A 285 6.03 3.40 -5.30
CA ASN A 285 6.81 2.17 -5.24
C ASN A 285 6.84 1.64 -3.80
N THR A 286 7.04 2.51 -2.81
CA THR A 286 6.97 2.16 -1.39
C THR A 286 5.61 1.57 -1.02
N PHE A 287 4.52 2.14 -1.56
CA PHE A 287 3.17 1.63 -1.38
C PHE A 287 3.00 0.20 -1.94
N ASN A 288 3.48 -0.04 -3.18
CA ASN A 288 3.44 -1.36 -3.80
C ASN A 288 4.29 -2.38 -3.03
N LEU A 289 5.45 -1.98 -2.52
CA LEU A 289 6.31 -2.84 -1.71
C LEU A 289 5.58 -3.25 -0.42
N CYS A 290 4.96 -2.30 0.29
CA CYS A 290 4.19 -2.58 1.51
C CYS A 290 3.07 -3.58 1.23
N MET A 291 2.27 -3.34 0.19
CA MET A 291 1.20 -4.25 -0.26
C MET A 291 1.73 -5.67 -0.50
N ASN A 292 2.84 -5.82 -1.24
CA ASN A 292 3.41 -7.13 -1.56
C ASN A 292 3.93 -7.85 -0.31
N VAL A 293 4.60 -7.13 0.60
CA VAL A 293 5.12 -7.71 1.86
C VAL A 293 3.97 -8.22 2.73
N LEU A 294 2.87 -7.48 2.84
CA LEU A 294 1.68 -7.91 3.58
C LEU A 294 1.06 -9.17 2.98
N TYR A 295 0.92 -9.23 1.65
CA TYR A 295 0.41 -10.43 0.98
C TYR A 295 1.31 -11.65 1.14
N LEU A 296 2.62 -11.49 0.97
CA LEU A 296 3.58 -12.58 1.14
C LEU A 296 3.58 -13.11 2.57
N SER A 297 3.51 -12.21 3.56
CA SER A 297 3.47 -12.59 4.97
C SER A 297 2.17 -13.33 5.31
N SER A 298 1.03 -12.82 4.83
CA SER A 298 -0.28 -13.43 5.03
C SER A 298 -0.34 -14.84 4.43
N PHE A 299 -0.07 -14.98 3.13
CA PHE A 299 -0.10 -16.29 2.47
C PHE A 299 0.99 -17.23 3.00
N GLY A 300 2.16 -16.69 3.36
CA GLY A 300 3.23 -17.46 3.99
C GLY A 300 2.79 -18.13 5.30
N LEU A 301 2.14 -17.38 6.19
CA LEU A 301 1.57 -17.92 7.43
C LEU A 301 0.45 -18.94 7.13
N LYS A 302 -0.44 -18.65 6.18
CA LYS A 302 -1.52 -19.57 5.81
C LYS A 302 -0.98 -20.91 5.28
N TYR A 303 -0.02 -20.88 4.36
CA TYR A 303 0.62 -22.09 3.84
C TYR A 303 1.41 -22.83 4.93
N HIS A 304 2.09 -22.10 5.83
CA HIS A 304 2.77 -22.72 6.96
C HIS A 304 1.78 -23.51 7.83
N THR A 305 0.64 -22.94 8.18
CA THR A 305 -0.39 -23.66 8.95
C THR A 305 -0.94 -24.87 8.19
N MET A 306 -1.19 -24.75 6.89
CA MET A 306 -1.63 -25.90 6.07
C MET A 306 -0.63 -27.07 6.10
N LEU A 307 0.68 -26.77 6.03
CA LEU A 307 1.72 -27.79 6.13
C LEU A 307 1.73 -28.44 7.52
N VAL A 308 1.69 -27.64 8.58
CA VAL A 308 1.64 -28.11 9.97
C VAL A 308 0.42 -29.01 10.21
N VAL A 309 -0.76 -28.61 9.73
CA VAL A 309 -1.98 -29.42 9.79
C VAL A 309 -1.80 -30.74 9.04
N SER A 310 -1.22 -30.70 7.84
CA SER A 310 -0.95 -31.92 7.05
C SER A 310 -0.01 -32.88 7.78
N ASP A 311 1.03 -32.38 8.44
CA ASP A 311 1.97 -33.20 9.19
C ASP A 311 1.30 -33.84 10.43
N TYR A 312 0.47 -33.09 11.15
CA TYR A 312 -0.29 -33.63 12.29
C TYR A 312 -1.37 -34.63 11.88
N LEU A 313 -1.99 -34.47 10.71
CA LEU A 313 -2.92 -35.46 10.16
C LEU A 313 -2.23 -36.78 9.84
N GLN A 314 -0.99 -36.74 9.34
CA GLN A 314 -0.18 -37.95 9.12
C GLN A 314 0.21 -38.61 10.45
N LEU A 315 0.56 -37.81 11.47
CA LEU A 315 0.89 -38.31 12.80
C LEU A 315 -0.28 -39.07 13.45
N ILE A 316 -1.49 -38.51 13.39
CA ILE A 316 -2.70 -39.16 13.93
C ILE A 316 -3.07 -40.42 13.14
N GLY A 317 -2.77 -40.46 11.85
CA GLY A 317 -3.00 -41.65 11.02
C GLY A 317 -2.16 -42.87 11.43
N ASN A 318 -1.08 -42.66 12.20
CA ASN A 318 -0.23 -43.74 12.69
C ASN A 318 -0.73 -44.31 14.02
N ASP A 319 -0.84 -45.64 14.10
CA ASP A 319 -1.28 -46.33 15.32
C ASP A 319 -0.36 -46.05 16.53
N GLU A 320 0.93 -45.78 16.29
CA GLU A 320 1.91 -45.46 17.33
C GLU A 320 1.47 -44.26 18.19
N PHE A 321 0.90 -43.22 17.57
CA PHE A 321 0.40 -42.06 18.28
C PHE A 321 -0.68 -42.45 19.29
N TRP A 322 -1.66 -43.25 18.87
CA TRP A 322 -2.76 -43.69 19.74
C TRP A 322 -2.31 -44.64 20.82
N THR A 323 -1.32 -45.50 20.57
CA THR A 323 -0.71 -46.31 21.64
C THR A 323 -0.03 -45.46 22.71
N LYS A 324 0.58 -44.32 22.33
CA LYS A 324 1.13 -43.33 23.26
C LYS A 324 0.01 -42.64 24.04
N VAL A 325 -1.07 -42.24 23.37
CA VAL A 325 -2.25 -41.60 24.00
C VAL A 325 -2.92 -42.53 25.01
N ASP A 326 -3.11 -43.80 24.67
CA ASP A 326 -3.75 -44.79 25.55
C ASP A 326 -2.96 -45.06 26.84
N ARG A 327 -1.63 -44.95 26.76
CA ARG A 327 -0.67 -45.13 27.86
C ARG A 327 -0.38 -43.83 28.63
N LEU A 328 -1.00 -42.71 28.27
CA LEU A 328 -0.81 -41.44 28.98
C LEU A 328 -1.17 -41.58 30.46
N ASN A 329 -0.25 -41.14 31.32
CA ASN A 329 -0.50 -41.00 32.74
C ASN A 329 -1.15 -39.63 33.02
N SER A 330 -2.19 -39.59 33.86
CA SER A 330 -2.90 -38.36 34.20
C SER A 330 -2.04 -37.35 34.97
N THR A 331 -0.92 -37.79 35.54
CA THR A 331 0.00 -36.91 36.29
C THR A 331 1.07 -36.24 35.42
N ASP A 332 1.31 -36.71 34.19
CA ASP A 332 2.35 -36.15 33.31
C ASP A 332 1.80 -35.02 32.43
N LYS A 333 1.91 -33.79 32.96
CA LYS A 333 1.46 -32.57 32.28
C LYS A 333 2.18 -32.29 30.96
N PHE A 334 3.43 -32.75 30.81
CA PHE A 334 4.20 -32.48 29.59
C PHE A 334 3.66 -33.31 28.43
N ALA A 335 3.46 -34.61 28.63
CA ALA A 335 2.90 -35.50 27.63
C ALA A 335 1.46 -35.12 27.24
N GLN A 336 0.65 -34.65 28.19
CA GLN A 336 -0.69 -34.11 27.91
C GLN A 336 -0.64 -32.86 27.03
N LYS A 337 0.31 -31.94 27.30
CA LYS A 337 0.49 -30.74 26.49
C LYS A 337 0.89 -31.07 25.05
N GLU A 338 1.71 -32.09 24.84
CA GLU A 338 2.07 -32.54 23.49
C GLU A 338 0.83 -33.00 22.70
N VAL A 339 -0.03 -33.82 23.31
CA VAL A 339 -1.24 -34.33 22.66
C VAL A 339 -2.28 -33.22 22.46
N TYR A 340 -2.42 -32.33 23.43
CA TYR A 340 -3.24 -31.13 23.29
C TYR A 340 -2.81 -30.28 22.10
N ASN A 341 -1.50 -30.04 21.92
CA ASN A 341 -1.01 -29.24 20.80
C ASN A 341 -1.40 -29.87 19.45
N VAL A 342 -1.38 -31.19 19.32
CA VAL A 342 -1.84 -31.87 18.09
C VAL A 342 -3.29 -31.54 17.80
N PHE A 343 -4.19 -31.70 18.78
CA PHE A 343 -5.61 -31.39 18.60
C PHE A 343 -5.88 -29.90 18.39
N TYR A 344 -5.14 -29.02 19.06
CA TYR A 344 -5.19 -27.58 18.86
C TYR A 344 -4.97 -27.19 17.38
N TRP A 345 -3.91 -27.73 16.75
CA TRP A 345 -3.58 -27.43 15.36
C TRP A 345 -4.62 -27.97 14.37
N LEU A 346 -5.28 -29.06 14.71
CA LEU A 346 -6.31 -29.66 13.86
C LEU A 346 -7.67 -29.00 14.03
N ASN A 347 -7.96 -28.45 15.20
CA ASN A 347 -9.27 -27.89 15.51
C ASN A 347 -9.52 -26.58 14.75
N SER A 348 -10.56 -26.55 13.92
CA SER A 348 -10.97 -25.33 13.20
C SER A 348 -11.82 -24.36 14.01
N ASP A 349 -12.28 -24.75 15.20
CA ASP A 349 -13.06 -23.87 16.05
C ASP A 349 -12.19 -22.77 16.67
N ARG A 350 -12.53 -21.52 16.34
CA ARG A 350 -11.79 -20.31 16.70
C ARG A 350 -11.87 -19.96 18.18
N PHE A 351 -12.87 -20.44 18.91
CA PHE A 351 -12.98 -20.18 20.36
C PHE A 351 -11.78 -20.72 21.15
N TYR A 352 -11.14 -21.78 20.63
CA TYR A 352 -10.02 -22.44 21.28
C TYR A 352 -8.66 -21.98 20.76
N TRP A 353 -8.63 -21.06 19.79
CA TRP A 353 -7.37 -20.56 19.22
C TRP A 353 -6.70 -19.58 20.16
N GLN A 354 -5.37 -19.62 20.21
CA GLN A 354 -4.60 -18.61 20.95
C GLN A 354 -4.69 -17.25 20.24
N ASN A 355 -4.56 -16.17 21.00
CA ASN A 355 -4.59 -14.79 20.47
C ASN A 355 -3.59 -14.55 19.32
N LEU A 356 -2.44 -15.23 19.35
CA LEU A 356 -1.38 -15.15 18.34
C LEU A 356 -1.37 -16.35 17.37
N ASP A 357 -2.50 -17.01 17.16
CA ASP A 357 -2.60 -18.08 16.16
C ASP A 357 -2.19 -17.55 14.76
N PRO A 358 -1.34 -18.28 14.01
CA PRO A 358 -0.86 -17.83 12.70
C PRO A 358 -1.98 -17.52 11.70
N ILE A 359 -3.13 -18.19 11.79
CA ILE A 359 -4.27 -17.94 10.92
C ILE A 359 -4.87 -16.56 11.22
N ASN A 360 -5.10 -16.24 12.50
CA ASN A 360 -5.61 -14.93 12.92
C ASN A 360 -4.70 -13.79 12.43
N LEU A 361 -3.39 -13.96 12.59
CA LEU A 361 -2.41 -13.00 12.06
C LEU A 361 -2.45 -12.92 10.53
N SER A 362 -2.55 -14.06 9.84
CA SER A 362 -2.62 -14.12 8.38
C SER A 362 -3.84 -13.40 7.81
N GLU A 363 -5.01 -13.56 8.46
CA GLU A 363 -6.27 -12.92 8.07
C GLU A 363 -6.23 -11.42 8.32
N GLY A 364 -5.65 -10.99 9.45
CA GLY A 364 -5.43 -9.57 9.74
C GLY A 364 -4.52 -8.90 8.71
N LEU A 365 -3.39 -9.54 8.37
CA LEU A 365 -2.48 -9.06 7.32
C LEU A 365 -3.14 -9.04 5.94
N PHE A 366 -3.95 -10.06 5.63
CA PHE A 366 -4.72 -10.14 4.38
C PHE A 366 -5.71 -8.97 4.26
N ALA A 367 -6.44 -8.67 5.34
CA ALA A 367 -7.40 -7.57 5.38
C ALA A 367 -6.72 -6.22 5.14
N ILE A 368 -5.58 -5.96 5.78
CA ILE A 368 -4.79 -4.75 5.55
C ILE A 368 -4.30 -4.72 4.09
N ALA A 369 -3.74 -5.82 3.58
CA ALA A 369 -3.26 -5.90 2.20
C ALA A 369 -4.37 -5.59 1.18
N ASN A 370 -5.61 -6.04 1.44
CA ASN A 370 -6.75 -5.76 0.59
C ASN A 370 -7.10 -4.26 0.52
N ILE A 371 -7.01 -3.54 1.65
CA ILE A 371 -7.18 -2.08 1.66
C ILE A 371 -6.13 -1.41 0.77
N PHE A 372 -4.88 -1.85 0.84
CA PHE A 372 -3.82 -1.35 -0.03
C PHE A 372 -4.12 -1.64 -1.51
N THR A 373 -4.62 -2.83 -1.82
CA THR A 373 -5.02 -3.21 -3.18
C THR A 373 -6.11 -2.30 -3.74
N PHE A 374 -7.17 -2.01 -3.00
CA PHE A 374 -8.20 -1.08 -3.48
C PHE A 374 -7.66 0.35 -3.61
N THR A 375 -6.86 0.80 -2.65
CA THR A 375 -6.28 2.15 -2.66
C THR A 375 -5.35 2.36 -3.86
N ARG A 376 -4.59 1.34 -4.27
CA ARG A 376 -3.72 1.39 -5.45
C ARG A 376 -4.49 1.63 -6.77
N LEU A 377 -5.79 1.32 -6.85
CA LEU A 377 -6.61 1.69 -8.01
C LEU A 377 -6.62 3.20 -8.25
N CYS A 378 -6.51 4.00 -7.18
CA CYS A 378 -6.45 5.44 -7.27
C CYS A 378 -5.27 5.90 -8.12
N PHE A 379 -4.13 5.19 -8.12
CA PHE A 379 -2.96 5.55 -8.94
C PHE A 379 -3.23 5.50 -10.45
N TYR A 380 -4.20 4.69 -10.90
CA TYR A 380 -4.61 4.65 -12.30
C TYR A 380 -5.55 5.81 -12.69
N LEU A 381 -6.24 6.44 -11.73
CA LEU A 381 -7.09 7.62 -11.99
C LEU A 381 -6.29 8.78 -12.56
N SER A 382 -4.99 8.81 -12.27
CA SER A 382 -4.05 9.78 -12.80
C SER A 382 -4.12 9.85 -14.32
N ALA A 383 -4.34 8.72 -15.00
CA ALA A 383 -4.41 8.61 -16.46
C ALA A 383 -5.67 9.26 -17.08
N ASN A 384 -6.68 9.59 -16.29
CA ASN A 384 -7.90 10.25 -16.76
C ASN A 384 -7.69 11.77 -16.82
N GLN A 385 -8.12 12.40 -17.92
CA GLN A 385 -8.00 13.85 -18.15
C GLN A 385 -8.71 14.68 -17.06
N GLN A 386 -9.82 14.19 -16.50
CA GLN A 386 -10.59 14.92 -15.49
C GLN A 386 -10.08 14.63 -14.07
N LEU A 387 -9.81 13.37 -13.73
CA LEU A 387 -9.44 12.97 -12.37
C LEU A 387 -7.95 13.11 -12.07
N GLY A 388 -7.09 13.12 -13.10
CA GLY A 388 -5.65 13.19 -12.92
C GLY A 388 -5.14 14.46 -12.24
N PRO A 389 -5.56 15.67 -12.66
CA PRO A 389 -5.19 16.90 -11.98
C PRO A 389 -5.65 16.93 -10.51
N LEU A 390 -6.84 16.41 -10.22
CA LEU A 390 -7.38 16.31 -8.86
C LEU A 390 -6.52 15.39 -7.98
N GLN A 391 -6.06 14.26 -8.52
CA GLN A 391 -5.18 13.37 -7.77
C GLN A 391 -3.80 13.98 -7.51
N ILE A 392 -3.22 14.67 -8.49
CA ILE A 392 -1.89 15.30 -8.34
C ILE A 392 -1.94 16.42 -7.29
N THR A 393 -3.02 17.22 -7.29
CA THR A 393 -3.24 18.25 -6.28
C THR A 393 -3.38 17.62 -4.89
N LEU A 394 -4.18 16.56 -4.75
CA LEU A 394 -4.30 15.80 -3.49
C LEU A 394 -2.93 15.30 -2.99
N GLY A 395 -2.13 14.69 -3.87
CA GLY A 395 -0.80 14.18 -3.51
C GLY A 395 0.17 15.26 -3.00
N LYS A 396 0.09 16.48 -3.55
CA LYS A 396 0.89 17.62 -3.06
C LYS A 396 0.39 18.14 -1.71
N MET A 397 -0.93 18.21 -1.50
CA MET A 397 -1.52 18.65 -0.24
C MET A 397 -1.19 17.73 0.94
N ILE A 398 -1.03 16.41 0.70
CA ILE A 398 -0.66 15.44 1.75
C ILE A 398 0.62 15.85 2.50
N ASN A 399 1.63 16.41 1.82
CA ASN A 399 2.85 16.85 2.48
C ASN A 399 2.65 18.01 3.45
N ASP A 400 1.68 18.88 3.18
CA ASP A 400 1.33 19.97 4.08
C ASP A 400 0.47 19.46 5.26
N ILE A 401 -0.44 18.52 4.99
CA ILE A 401 -1.23 17.83 6.02
C ILE A 401 -0.30 17.09 7.00
N LEU A 402 0.74 16.40 6.52
CA LEU A 402 1.69 15.68 7.38
C LEU A 402 2.42 16.61 8.35
N LYS A 403 2.82 17.82 7.93
CA LYS A 403 3.45 18.80 8.83
C LYS A 403 2.51 19.22 9.96
N PHE A 404 1.23 19.37 9.65
CA PHE A 404 0.21 19.70 10.65
C PHE A 404 -0.05 18.54 11.62
N ILE A 405 -0.12 17.30 11.12
CA ILE A 405 -0.29 16.11 11.96
C ILE A 405 0.80 16.04 13.04
N VAL A 406 2.04 16.49 12.77
CA VAL A 406 3.10 16.53 13.79
C VAL A 406 2.75 17.49 14.94
N ILE A 407 2.27 18.69 14.64
CA ILE A 407 1.87 19.67 15.68
C ILE A 407 0.70 19.12 16.48
N PHE A 408 -0.29 18.57 15.78
CA PHE A 408 -1.45 17.95 16.41
C PHE A 408 -1.07 16.76 17.29
N ALA A 409 -0.14 15.90 16.86
CA ALA A 409 0.31 14.74 17.63
C ALA A 409 0.94 15.13 18.97
N VAL A 410 1.67 16.25 19.05
CA VAL A 410 2.23 16.77 20.31
C VAL A 410 1.13 17.15 21.29
N ILE A 411 0.12 17.90 20.81
CA ILE A 411 -1.03 18.31 21.62
C ILE A 411 -1.82 17.06 22.05
N PHE A 412 -2.13 16.17 21.12
CA PHE A 412 -2.85 14.92 21.38
C PHE A 412 -2.16 14.07 22.44
N ALA A 413 -0.83 13.86 22.32
CA ALA A 413 -0.06 13.11 23.29
C ALA A 413 -0.11 13.74 24.70
N SER A 414 -0.08 15.08 24.80
CA SER A 414 -0.19 15.75 26.10
C SER A 414 -1.49 15.44 26.84
N PHE A 415 -2.61 15.32 26.11
CA PHE A 415 -3.90 14.91 26.67
C PHE A 415 -3.95 13.41 27.00
N VAL A 416 -3.36 12.55 26.17
CA VAL A 416 -3.25 11.10 26.44
C VAL A 416 -2.51 10.88 27.77
N PHE A 417 -1.33 11.49 27.94
CA PHE A 417 -0.58 11.38 29.18
C PHE A 417 -1.29 12.07 30.35
N GLY A 418 -1.92 13.23 30.14
CA GLY A 418 -2.64 13.95 31.18
C GLY A 418 -3.82 13.16 31.76
N LEU A 419 -4.65 12.56 30.89
CA LEU A 419 -5.81 11.77 31.31
C LEU A 419 -5.40 10.39 31.87
N ASN A 420 -4.39 9.74 31.29
CA ASN A 420 -3.88 8.51 31.88
C ASN A 420 -3.28 8.75 33.27
N ASN A 421 -2.52 9.83 33.47
CA ASN A 421 -1.98 10.20 34.78
C ASN A 421 -3.06 10.61 35.80
N LEU A 422 -4.24 11.04 35.34
CA LEU A 422 -5.38 11.29 36.23
C LEU A 422 -6.06 9.99 36.66
N TYR A 423 -6.14 9.01 35.74
CA TYR A 423 -6.96 7.80 35.93
C TYR A 423 -6.19 6.49 36.18
N TRP A 424 -4.85 6.48 36.11
CA TRP A 424 -4.04 5.26 36.27
C TRP A 424 -4.28 4.52 37.59
N TYR A 425 -4.59 5.25 38.68
CA TYR A 425 -4.89 4.67 39.98
C TYR A 425 -6.17 3.83 39.97
N TYR A 426 -7.15 4.19 39.13
CA TYR A 426 -8.44 3.50 39.09
C TYR A 426 -8.40 2.15 38.35
N ASN A 427 -7.24 1.77 37.81
CA ASN A 427 -7.01 0.47 37.20
C ASN A 427 -7.07 -0.65 38.24
N ALA A 428 -7.82 -1.71 37.97
CA ALA A 428 -8.03 -2.83 38.88
C ALA A 428 -6.70 -3.46 39.38
N ASP A 429 -5.70 -3.61 38.51
CA ASP A 429 -4.41 -4.23 38.87
C ASP A 429 -3.63 -3.40 39.90
N VAL A 430 -3.69 -2.07 39.76
CA VAL A 430 -3.01 -1.13 40.67
C VAL A 430 -3.74 -1.09 42.01
N ARG A 431 -5.07 -1.12 41.97
CA ARG A 431 -5.93 -1.09 43.15
C ARG A 431 -5.74 -2.32 44.01
N GLU A 432 -5.65 -3.51 43.41
CA GLU A 432 -5.44 -4.75 44.14
C GLU A 432 -4.14 -4.71 44.98
N ALA A 433 -3.10 -4.02 44.52
CA ALA A 433 -1.84 -3.92 45.23
C ALA A 433 -1.83 -2.92 46.41
N VAL A 434 -2.77 -1.97 46.46
CA VAL A 434 -2.73 -0.82 47.39
C VAL A 434 -3.93 -0.79 48.35
N GLU A 435 -5.11 -1.27 47.93
CA GLU A 435 -6.32 -1.21 48.74
C GLU A 435 -6.22 -2.13 49.97
N ILE A 436 -6.29 -1.54 51.17
CA ILE A 436 -6.14 -2.23 52.47
C ILE A 436 -7.29 -3.21 52.73
N THR A 437 -8.49 -2.86 52.28
CA THR A 437 -9.69 -3.69 52.38
C THR A 437 -10.20 -3.93 50.97
N ARG A 438 -10.37 -5.20 50.59
CA ARG A 438 -11.16 -5.53 49.39
C ARG A 438 -12.59 -5.12 49.67
N HIS A 439 -13.01 -3.98 49.12
CA HIS A 439 -14.30 -3.40 49.44
C HIS A 439 -15.49 -4.15 48.80
N TYR A 440 -15.29 -5.23 48.02
CA TYR A 440 -16.36 -5.83 47.20
C TYR A 440 -16.22 -7.35 46.96
N ASN A 441 -17.35 -8.08 46.96
CA ASN A 441 -17.50 -9.54 46.79
C ASN A 441 -17.79 -9.93 45.32
N SER A 442 -17.27 -11.07 44.88
CA SER A 442 -17.16 -11.54 43.48
C SER A 442 -18.42 -12.14 42.83
N GLU A 443 -19.63 -11.89 43.37
CA GLU A 443 -20.82 -12.68 43.02
C GLU A 443 -21.90 -11.94 42.20
N ASP A 444 -21.70 -10.68 41.80
CA ASP A 444 -22.70 -9.94 41.02
C ASP A 444 -22.34 -9.89 39.51
N PRO A 445 -23.08 -10.59 38.63
CA PRO A 445 -22.75 -10.70 37.20
C PRO A 445 -23.08 -9.46 36.35
N GLU A 446 -23.76 -8.44 36.91
CA GLU A 446 -24.15 -7.23 36.16
C GLU A 446 -23.14 -6.06 36.30
N HIS A 447 -22.28 -6.05 37.32
CA HIS A 447 -21.32 -4.95 37.57
C HIS A 447 -19.91 -5.46 37.89
N PRO A 448 -19.11 -5.82 36.88
CA PRO A 448 -17.78 -6.39 37.11
C PRO A 448 -16.75 -5.28 37.30
N TYR A 449 -16.53 -4.78 38.52
CA TYR A 449 -15.30 -4.13 39.02
C TYR A 449 -14.65 -2.95 38.24
N SER A 450 -15.08 -2.63 37.03
CA SER A 450 -14.48 -1.65 36.13
C SER A 450 -15.21 -0.32 36.22
N THR A 451 -14.45 0.72 36.50
CA THR A 451 -14.99 2.08 36.29
C THR A 451 -14.97 2.38 34.79
N LYS A 452 -15.93 3.16 34.30
CA LYS A 452 -15.88 3.64 32.89
C LYS A 452 -14.57 4.36 32.60
N ALA A 453 -14.07 5.13 33.57
CA ALA A 453 -12.76 5.78 33.50
C ALA A 453 -11.57 4.81 33.37
N GLU A 454 -11.64 3.62 33.95
CA GLU A 454 -10.62 2.58 33.79
C GLU A 454 -10.65 1.96 32.39
N GLU A 455 -11.83 1.69 31.85
CA GLU A 455 -12.01 1.18 30.48
C GLU A 455 -11.51 2.19 29.45
N ALA A 456 -11.76 3.48 29.72
CA ALA A 456 -11.39 4.59 28.85
C ALA A 456 -9.93 5.04 28.98
N PHE A 457 -9.42 5.21 30.20
CA PHE A 457 -8.15 5.90 30.48
C PHE A 457 -7.19 5.14 31.40
N GLY A 458 -7.56 3.96 31.90
CA GLY A 458 -6.79 3.20 32.89
C GLY A 458 -5.44 2.67 32.40
N SER A 459 -5.20 2.64 31.08
CA SER A 459 -3.88 2.35 30.49
C SER A 459 -3.57 3.32 29.36
N LEU A 460 -2.27 3.49 29.05
CA LEU A 460 -1.84 4.40 27.99
C LEU A 460 -2.47 4.06 26.63
N GLY A 461 -2.58 2.76 26.32
CA GLY A 461 -3.20 2.28 25.08
C GLY A 461 -4.70 2.55 25.02
N ARG A 462 -5.42 2.34 26.13
CA ARG A 462 -6.86 2.66 26.23
C ARG A 462 -7.09 4.17 26.11
N ALA A 463 -6.32 4.98 26.86
CA ALA A 463 -6.40 6.44 26.80
C ALA A 463 -6.15 6.97 25.38
N PHE A 464 -5.17 6.41 24.66
CA PHE A 464 -4.94 6.71 23.25
C PHE A 464 -6.16 6.39 22.38
N MET A 465 -6.73 5.18 22.49
CA MET A 465 -7.85 4.75 21.67
C MET A 465 -9.12 5.58 21.95
N THR A 466 -9.43 5.83 23.22
CA THR A 466 -10.58 6.65 23.63
C THR A 466 -10.47 8.07 23.07
N LEU A 467 -9.31 8.73 23.24
CA LEU A 467 -9.10 10.06 22.68
C LEU A 467 -9.08 10.07 21.15
N PHE A 468 -8.55 9.02 20.52
CA PHE A 468 -8.55 8.88 19.07
C PHE A 468 -9.98 8.82 18.53
N PHE A 469 -10.86 8.03 19.13
CA PHE A 469 -12.28 7.99 18.74
C PHE A 469 -13.03 9.27 19.13
N ALA A 470 -12.65 9.93 20.21
CA ALA A 470 -13.16 11.24 20.58
C ALA A 470 -12.82 12.33 19.55
N LEU A 471 -11.80 12.14 18.70
CA LEU A 471 -11.55 13.04 17.55
C LEU A 471 -12.71 13.08 16.57
N TYR A 472 -13.38 11.94 16.40
CA TYR A 472 -14.55 11.77 15.55
C TYR A 472 -15.86 12.05 16.31
N THR A 473 -15.78 12.58 17.53
CA THR A 473 -16.94 12.84 18.41
C THR A 473 -17.67 11.54 18.83
N ILE A 474 -16.94 10.42 18.92
CA ILE A 474 -17.47 9.09 19.34
C ILE A 474 -17.12 8.80 20.82
N GLY A 475 -16.88 9.83 21.64
CA GLY A 475 -16.60 9.69 23.07
C GLY A 475 -17.78 10.17 23.91
N ASP A 476 -18.10 9.46 24.98
CA ASP A 476 -19.15 9.87 25.90
C ASP A 476 -18.52 10.61 27.10
N SER A 477 -19.20 11.63 27.58
CA SER A 477 -18.87 12.29 28.84
C SER A 477 -18.83 11.28 30.01
N THR A 478 -19.58 10.18 29.91
CA THR A 478 -19.60 9.12 30.92
C THR A 478 -18.30 8.34 31.01
N ASP A 479 -17.39 8.45 30.03
CA ASP A 479 -16.07 7.82 30.03
C ASP A 479 -15.14 8.38 31.12
N THR A 480 -15.49 9.55 31.69
CA THR A 480 -14.74 10.15 32.82
C THR A 480 -15.29 9.75 34.20
N LEU A 481 -16.37 8.97 34.23
CA LEU A 481 -16.99 8.57 35.49
C LEU A 481 -16.18 7.49 36.19
N ILE A 482 -15.89 7.75 37.46
CA ILE A 482 -15.21 6.83 38.37
C ILE A 482 -16.19 6.10 39.30
N SER A 483 -17.49 6.06 38.99
CA SER A 483 -18.47 5.33 39.83
C SER A 483 -18.01 3.89 40.04
N PRO A 484 -17.97 3.37 41.30
CA PRO A 484 -18.62 3.87 42.51
C PRO A 484 -17.81 4.85 43.40
N PHE A 485 -16.65 5.33 42.97
CA PHE A 485 -15.84 6.25 43.77
C PHE A 485 -16.45 7.65 43.90
N GLU A 486 -16.58 8.15 45.13
CA GLU A 486 -17.14 9.48 45.42
C GLU A 486 -16.11 10.62 45.35
N ASN A 487 -15.12 10.54 44.45
CA ASN A 487 -14.15 11.63 44.27
C ASN A 487 -14.60 12.64 43.21
N ASN A 488 -15.46 13.57 43.63
CA ASN A 488 -16.02 14.61 42.77
C ASN A 488 -14.95 15.54 42.17
N LEU A 489 -13.79 15.70 42.83
CA LEU A 489 -12.71 16.54 42.31
C LEU A 489 -12.07 15.92 41.07
N THR A 490 -11.72 14.63 41.15
CA THR A 490 -11.16 13.90 40.01
C THR A 490 -12.13 13.89 38.83
N VAL A 491 -13.41 13.62 39.09
CA VAL A 491 -14.47 13.67 38.06
C VAL A 491 -14.54 15.05 37.41
N SER A 492 -14.52 16.12 38.20
CA SER A 492 -14.59 17.49 37.69
C SER A 492 -13.38 17.85 36.84
N ILE A 493 -12.17 17.49 37.28
CA ILE A 493 -10.93 17.71 36.51
C ILE A 493 -10.96 16.88 35.22
N GLY A 494 -11.47 15.65 35.29
CA GLY A 494 -11.68 14.78 34.14
C GLY A 494 -12.59 15.40 33.08
N TYR A 495 -13.77 15.87 33.49
CA TYR A 495 -14.70 16.59 32.61
C TYR A 495 -14.06 17.84 31.99
N LEU A 496 -13.30 18.61 32.76
CA LEU A 496 -12.61 19.81 32.27
C LEU A 496 -11.54 19.45 31.23
N LEU A 497 -10.68 18.47 31.50
CA LEU A 497 -9.63 18.05 30.58
C LEU A 497 -10.20 17.49 29.29
N PHE A 498 -11.22 16.64 29.38
CA PHE A 498 -11.89 16.06 28.22
C PHE A 498 -12.65 17.11 27.41
N GLY A 499 -13.31 18.05 28.08
CA GLY A 499 -13.95 19.21 27.44
C GLY A 499 -12.95 20.11 26.71
N PHE A 500 -11.80 20.42 27.34
CA PHE A 500 -10.72 21.17 26.70
C PHE A 500 -10.14 20.44 25.49
N PHE A 501 -9.99 19.11 25.58
CA PHE A 501 -9.58 18.29 24.45
C PHE A 501 -10.55 18.43 23.26
N HIS A 502 -11.87 18.37 23.49
CA HIS A 502 -12.85 18.56 22.42
C HIS A 502 -12.82 19.97 21.82
N ILE A 503 -12.68 21.01 22.64
CA ILE A 503 -12.55 22.40 22.17
C ILE A 503 -11.28 22.55 21.32
N ALA A 504 -10.14 22.05 21.83
CA ALA A 504 -8.87 22.06 21.12
C ALA A 504 -8.96 21.27 19.81
N ASN A 505 -9.63 20.11 19.82
CA ASN A 505 -9.84 19.29 18.63
C ASN A 505 -10.63 20.05 17.56
N ILE A 506 -11.81 20.60 17.89
CA ILE A 506 -12.62 21.33 16.90
C ILE A 506 -11.90 22.57 16.38
N THR A 507 -11.26 23.35 17.27
CA THR A 507 -10.60 24.60 16.89
C THR A 507 -9.31 24.37 16.10
N ILE A 508 -8.48 23.41 16.50
CA ILE A 508 -7.17 23.15 15.88
C ILE A 508 -7.33 22.17 14.71
N MET A 509 -7.96 21.01 14.91
CA MET A 509 -8.04 19.97 13.88
C MET A 509 -8.86 20.42 12.68
N ILE A 510 -10.05 20.99 12.87
CA ILE A 510 -10.94 21.27 11.73
C ILE A 510 -10.61 22.63 11.10
N ASN A 511 -10.61 23.71 11.88
CA ASN A 511 -10.50 25.05 11.33
C ASN A 511 -9.10 25.33 10.73
N MET A 512 -8.04 24.89 11.40
CA MET A 512 -6.68 25.10 10.91
C MET A 512 -6.36 24.21 9.71
N LEU A 513 -6.80 22.95 9.72
CA LEU A 513 -6.61 22.03 8.59
C LEU A 513 -7.33 22.52 7.34
N ILE A 514 -8.57 22.99 7.45
CA ILE A 514 -9.30 23.57 6.32
C ILE A 514 -8.56 24.79 5.78
N ALA A 515 -8.13 25.71 6.65
CA ALA A 515 -7.40 26.91 6.22
C ALA A 515 -6.10 26.57 5.49
N MET A 516 -5.33 25.59 5.98
CA MET A 516 -4.09 25.15 5.32
C MET A 516 -4.35 24.42 4.01
N MET A 517 -5.37 23.57 3.94
CA MET A 517 -5.74 22.88 2.70
C MET A 517 -6.19 23.89 1.63
N THR A 518 -7.02 24.88 1.99
CA THR A 518 -7.44 25.93 1.06
C THR A 518 -6.25 26.72 0.53
N LYS A 519 -5.35 27.15 1.42
CA LYS A 519 -4.14 27.89 1.02
C LYS A 519 -3.22 27.04 0.12
N SER A 520 -2.95 25.79 0.50
CA SER A 520 -2.12 24.88 -0.29
C SER A 520 -2.74 24.62 -1.67
N PHE A 521 -4.06 24.46 -1.74
CA PHE A 521 -4.79 24.30 -2.99
C PHE A 521 -4.66 25.54 -3.90
N GLU A 522 -4.85 26.75 -3.38
CA GLU A 522 -4.65 28.01 -4.11
C GLU A 522 -3.21 28.18 -4.59
N ASP A 523 -2.22 27.84 -3.76
CA ASP A 523 -0.80 27.90 -4.11
C ASP A 523 -0.46 26.91 -5.23
N ILE A 524 -1.00 25.68 -5.19
CA ILE A 524 -0.77 24.68 -6.24
C ILE A 524 -1.41 25.14 -7.56
N ILE A 525 -2.64 25.65 -7.50
CA ILE A 525 -3.39 26.09 -8.67
C ILE A 525 -2.75 27.32 -9.33
N SER A 526 -2.38 28.32 -8.54
CA SER A 526 -1.76 29.55 -9.06
C SER A 526 -0.44 29.25 -9.77
N ASN A 527 0.37 28.33 -9.23
CA ASN A 527 1.58 27.83 -9.87
C ASN A 527 1.27 27.06 -11.17
N ASP A 528 0.18 26.28 -11.23
CA ASP A 528 -0.20 25.52 -12.44
C ASP A 528 -0.80 26.42 -13.55
N PHE A 529 -1.53 27.47 -13.18
CA PHE A 529 -2.05 28.45 -14.14
C PHE A 529 -0.98 29.37 -14.70
N THR A 530 0.00 29.80 -13.90
CA THR A 530 1.15 30.53 -14.43
C THR A 530 1.96 29.67 -15.42
N LEU A 531 1.98 28.35 -15.23
CA LEU A 531 2.59 27.37 -16.15
C LEU A 531 1.81 27.14 -17.46
N LYS A 532 0.50 27.43 -17.52
CA LYS A 532 -0.31 27.34 -18.74
C LYS A 532 -0.36 28.63 -19.56
N ARG A 533 -0.04 29.77 -18.94
CA ARG A 533 -0.08 31.11 -19.56
C ARG A 533 1.26 31.51 -20.19
N LEU A 534 2.33 30.82 -19.80
CA LEU A 534 3.64 30.75 -20.44
C LEU A 534 3.61 29.52 -21.36
#